data_AF-A0AAE8QDN3-F1
#
_entry.id   AF-A0AAE8QDN3-F1
#
_cell.length_a   1.000
_cell.length_b   1.000
_cell.length_c   1.000
_cell.angle_alpha   90.00
_cell.angle_beta   90.00
_cell.angle_gamma   90.00
#
_symmetry.space_group_name_H-M   'P 1'
#
loop_
_entity.id
_entity.type
_entity.pdbx_description
1 polymer ?
#
loop_
_entity_poly.entity_id
_entity_poly.type
_entity_poly.pdbx_seq_one_letter_code
_entity_poly.pdbx_strand_id
1 'polypeptide(L)'
;MTGKREPGAGRKPKGEFSGKSAAFSTRITPELRAALEKESKETGKSLSQIVERRLRDSFDHPERWKRALGDKHVRALAYAVAKIATDLEIRTGRHWHKDAFTGSALKAALNIAIHYFGSWGEVRVPDRLEEQAARMQAASPGADFGKFMKDPADYGAHRASELVASIKFLETPNNFHRTGYSNDFDAFASDAALLEFIGSSLRQGDEQ
;
A
#
# COMPACT_ATOMS: atom_id res chain seq x y z
N MET A 1 -5.07 -51.93 31.68
CA MET A 1 -4.34 -51.97 30.39
C MET A 1 -4.38 -50.59 29.76
N THR A 2 -3.26 -49.90 29.75
CA THR A 2 -3.12 -48.50 29.32
C THR A 2 -2.91 -48.48 27.80
N GLY A 3 -3.93 -48.04 27.05
CA GLY A 3 -3.90 -48.00 25.59
C GLY A 3 -2.81 -47.04 25.08
N LYS A 4 -1.81 -47.60 24.39
CA LYS A 4 -0.74 -46.88 23.70
C LYS A 4 -1.38 -46.17 22.49
N ARG A 5 -1.49 -44.84 22.54
CA ARG A 5 -2.00 -44.05 21.42
C ARG A 5 -1.07 -44.20 20.21
N GLU A 6 -1.64 -44.43 19.03
CA GLU A 6 -0.87 -44.53 17.79
C GLU A 6 -0.11 -43.22 17.49
N PRO A 7 1.13 -43.30 16.99
CA PRO A 7 1.86 -42.13 16.52
C PRO A 7 1.11 -41.49 15.35
N GLY A 8 0.64 -40.24 15.50
CA GLY A 8 -0.06 -39.51 14.44
C GLY A 8 -1.49 -39.05 14.77
N ALA A 9 -2.03 -39.41 15.94
CA ALA A 9 -3.37 -38.96 16.39
C ALA A 9 -3.43 -37.48 16.84
N GLY A 10 -2.42 -36.67 16.51
CA GLY A 10 -2.42 -35.23 16.75
C GLY A 10 -3.28 -34.48 15.74
N ARG A 11 -3.99 -33.44 16.17
CA ARG A 11 -4.78 -32.56 15.30
C ARG A 11 -3.89 -32.04 14.17
N LYS A 12 -4.22 -32.35 12.91
CA LYS A 12 -3.50 -31.82 11.74
C LYS A 12 -3.37 -30.30 11.88
N PRO A 13 -2.18 -29.72 11.69
CA PRO A 13 -2.01 -28.28 11.78
C PRO A 13 -2.94 -27.62 10.77
N LYS A 14 -3.92 -26.86 11.28
CA LYS A 14 -4.79 -26.02 10.46
C LYS A 14 -4.11 -24.65 10.33
N GLY A 15 -3.96 -24.15 9.10
CA GLY A 15 -3.53 -22.79 8.83
C GLY A 15 -2.60 -22.65 7.62
N GLU A 16 -2.23 -21.40 7.36
CA GLU A 16 -1.44 -20.93 6.21
C GLU A 16 -0.05 -21.57 6.07
N PHE A 17 0.52 -22.04 7.18
CA PHE A 17 1.85 -22.63 7.25
C PHE A 17 1.76 -24.15 7.45
N SER A 18 1.63 -24.89 6.34
CA SER A 18 1.72 -26.35 6.33
C SER A 18 3.18 -26.82 6.12
N GLY A 19 3.56 -27.98 6.67
CA GLY A 19 4.88 -28.58 6.40
C GLY A 19 6.05 -28.06 7.26
N LYS A 20 5.82 -27.50 8.45
CA LYS A 20 6.90 -27.10 9.37
C LYS A 20 7.76 -28.31 9.76
N SER A 21 9.03 -28.32 9.36
CA SER A 21 9.96 -29.44 9.56
C SER A 21 11.09 -29.16 10.56
N ALA A 22 11.34 -27.89 10.89
CA ALA A 22 12.45 -27.47 11.76
C ALA A 22 11.96 -26.82 13.06
N ALA A 23 12.63 -27.12 14.18
CA ALA A 23 12.43 -26.45 15.45
C ALA A 23 13.31 -25.19 15.54
N PHE A 24 12.72 -24.07 15.92
CA PHE A 24 13.42 -22.81 16.20
C PHE A 24 13.20 -22.44 17.67
N SER A 25 14.29 -22.33 18.43
CA SER A 25 14.28 -21.91 19.83
C SER A 25 15.17 -20.70 19.99
N THR A 26 14.65 -19.65 20.63
CA THR A 26 15.40 -18.43 20.92
C THR A 26 14.96 -17.85 22.25
N ARG A 27 15.87 -17.13 22.92
CA ARG A 27 15.56 -16.38 24.14
C ARG A 27 15.01 -15.01 23.75
N ILE A 28 13.88 -14.63 24.34
CA ILE A 28 13.22 -13.34 24.13
C ILE A 28 12.92 -12.69 25.47
N THR A 29 12.74 -11.37 25.48
CA THR A 29 12.37 -10.65 26.69
C THR A 29 10.91 -10.95 27.10
N PRO A 30 10.55 -10.83 28.38
CA PRO A 30 9.17 -11.01 28.84
C PRO A 30 8.18 -10.09 28.12
N GLU A 31 8.58 -8.86 27.81
CA GLU A 31 7.76 -7.86 27.13
C GLU A 31 7.44 -8.29 25.70
N LEU A 32 8.46 -8.78 24.96
CA LEU A 32 8.25 -9.29 23.61
C LEU A 32 7.35 -10.53 23.62
N ARG A 33 7.51 -11.42 24.61
CA ARG A 33 6.64 -12.59 24.76
C ARG A 33 5.18 -12.17 25.00
N ALA A 34 4.96 -11.22 25.91
CA ALA A 34 3.62 -10.70 26.20
C ALA A 34 2.97 -10.08 24.96
N ALA A 35 3.73 -9.32 24.16
CA ALA A 35 3.24 -8.73 22.91
C ALA A 35 2.81 -9.81 21.89
N LEU A 36 3.61 -10.87 21.72
CA LEU A 36 3.28 -11.97 20.80
C LEU A 36 2.07 -12.78 21.28
N GLU A 37 1.93 -13.01 22.59
CA GLU A 37 0.77 -13.69 23.17
C GLU A 37 -0.51 -12.86 23.06
N LYS A 38 -0.41 -11.53 23.21
CA LYS A 38 -1.53 -10.60 22.97
C LYS A 38 -2.03 -10.71 21.53
N GLU A 39 -1.12 -10.60 20.55
CA GLU A 39 -1.45 -10.72 19.12
C GLU A 39 -2.02 -12.11 18.77
N SER A 40 -1.49 -13.17 19.38
CA SER A 40 -2.00 -14.53 19.22
C SER A 40 -3.47 -14.64 19.65
N LYS A 41 -3.85 -14.00 20.76
CA LYS A 41 -5.24 -13.95 21.24
C LYS A 41 -6.13 -13.13 20.31
N GLU A 42 -5.67 -11.95 19.89
CA GLU A 42 -6.43 -11.04 19.02
C GLU A 42 -6.72 -11.65 17.65
N THR A 43 -5.74 -12.37 17.08
CA THR A 43 -5.85 -12.94 15.73
C THR A 43 -6.36 -14.38 15.71
N GLY A 44 -6.44 -15.04 16.87
CA GLY A 44 -6.72 -16.48 16.96
C GLY A 44 -5.64 -17.39 16.35
N LYS A 45 -4.48 -16.83 15.94
CA LYS A 45 -3.36 -17.59 15.37
C LYS A 45 -2.45 -18.10 16.49
N SER A 46 -1.81 -19.25 16.27
CA SER A 46 -0.84 -19.77 17.25
C SER A 46 0.42 -18.89 17.33
N LEU A 47 1.07 -18.87 18.50
CA LEU A 47 2.32 -18.13 18.70
C LEU A 47 3.39 -18.47 17.64
N SER A 48 3.50 -19.75 17.26
CA SER A 48 4.41 -20.20 16.20
C SER A 48 4.09 -19.60 14.84
N GLN A 49 2.81 -19.44 14.50
CA GLN A 49 2.39 -18.81 13.24
C GLN A 49 2.65 -17.30 13.25
N ILE A 50 2.44 -16.62 14.38
CA ILE A 50 2.77 -15.20 14.53
C ILE A 50 4.27 -14.96 14.37
N VAL A 51 5.11 -15.76 15.06
CA VAL A 51 6.57 -15.65 14.98
C VAL A 51 7.06 -15.92 13.56
N GLU A 52 6.60 -17.00 12.93
CA GLU A 52 6.98 -17.32 11.55
C GLU A 52 6.57 -16.22 10.57
N ARG A 53 5.35 -15.69 10.69
CA ARG A 53 4.87 -14.58 9.87
C ARG A 53 5.78 -13.36 10.04
N ARG A 54 6.04 -12.92 11.27
CA ARG A 54 6.88 -11.74 11.55
C ARG A 54 8.31 -11.90 11.06
N LEU A 55 8.89 -13.09 11.20
CA LEU A 55 10.22 -13.40 10.67
C LEU A 55 10.22 -13.33 9.15
N ARG A 56 9.24 -13.96 8.48
CA ARG A 56 9.10 -13.88 7.03
C ARG A 56 8.93 -12.43 6.57
N ASP A 57 8.05 -11.68 7.22
CA ASP A 57 7.83 -10.26 6.94
C ASP A 57 9.14 -9.45 7.04
N SER A 58 10.04 -9.80 7.98
CA SER A 58 11.33 -9.10 8.11
C SER A 58 12.27 -9.32 6.92
N PHE A 59 12.21 -10.48 6.29
CA PHE A 59 13.00 -10.79 5.09
C PHE A 59 12.32 -10.29 3.81
N ASP A 60 11.00 -10.35 3.76
CA ASP A 60 10.21 -9.93 2.60
C ASP A 60 10.03 -8.41 2.55
N HIS A 61 10.34 -7.67 3.62
CA HIS A 61 10.13 -6.23 3.71
C HIS A 61 10.73 -5.47 2.51
N PRO A 62 12.03 -5.62 2.15
CA PRO A 62 12.60 -4.85 1.04
C PRO A 62 11.90 -5.11 -0.30
N GLU A 63 11.51 -6.36 -0.56
CA GLU A 63 10.82 -6.78 -1.78
C GLU A 63 9.34 -6.37 -1.77
N ARG A 64 8.67 -6.41 -0.62
CA ARG A 64 7.29 -5.92 -0.46
C ARG A 64 7.22 -4.41 -0.71
N TRP A 65 8.16 -3.65 -0.16
CA TRP A 65 8.27 -2.20 -0.42
C TRP A 65 8.62 -1.92 -1.88
N LYS A 66 9.47 -2.74 -2.50
CA LYS A 66 9.78 -2.62 -3.93
C LYS A 66 8.56 -2.93 -4.80
N ARG A 67 7.75 -3.93 -4.43
CA ARG A 67 6.52 -4.27 -5.14
C ARG A 67 5.47 -3.16 -5.03
N ALA A 68 5.29 -2.60 -3.83
CA ALA A 68 4.26 -1.61 -3.57
C ALA A 68 4.60 -0.21 -4.10
N LEU A 69 5.83 0.25 -3.89
CA LEU A 69 6.24 1.63 -4.18
C LEU A 69 7.30 1.72 -5.28
N GLY A 70 7.68 0.60 -5.89
CA GLY A 70 8.64 0.56 -6.98
C GLY A 70 10.08 0.79 -6.54
N ASP A 71 10.83 1.43 -7.44
CA ASP A 71 12.25 1.66 -7.30
C ASP A 71 12.60 2.58 -6.12
N LYS A 72 13.89 2.56 -5.73
CA LYS A 72 14.39 3.34 -4.59
C LYS A 72 14.06 4.84 -4.68
N HIS A 73 14.11 5.43 -5.87
CA HIS A 73 13.83 6.86 -6.05
C HIS A 73 12.33 7.19 -5.86
N VAL A 74 11.42 6.32 -6.31
CA VAL A 74 9.98 6.47 -6.09
C VAL A 74 9.65 6.35 -4.60
N ARG A 75 10.27 5.38 -3.91
CA ARG A 75 10.15 5.25 -2.44
C ARG A 75 10.62 6.49 -1.71
N ALA A 76 11.75 7.07 -2.12
CA ALA A 76 12.26 8.30 -1.53
C ALA A 76 11.26 9.46 -1.69
N LEU A 77 10.62 9.58 -2.86
CA LEU A 77 9.56 10.56 -3.08
C LEU A 77 8.37 10.31 -2.14
N ALA A 78 7.90 9.07 -2.01
CA ALA A 78 6.81 8.74 -1.09
C ALA A 78 7.13 9.12 0.37
N TYR A 79 8.36 8.85 0.85
CA TYR A 79 8.79 9.27 2.17
C TYR A 79 8.86 10.80 2.32
N ALA A 80 9.32 11.51 1.28
CA ALA A 80 9.35 12.97 1.30
C ALA A 80 7.94 13.56 1.40
N VAL A 81 6.98 13.05 0.61
CA VAL A 81 5.56 13.44 0.67
C VAL A 81 5.00 13.22 2.08
N ALA A 82 5.19 12.02 2.63
CA ALA A 82 4.71 11.69 3.98
C ALA A 82 5.33 12.61 5.04
N LYS A 83 6.63 12.87 4.97
CA LYS A 83 7.34 13.75 5.91
C LYS A 83 6.82 15.19 5.85
N ILE A 84 6.63 15.74 4.65
CA ILE A 84 6.08 17.08 4.46
C ILE A 84 4.66 17.17 5.03
N ALA A 85 3.81 16.18 4.74
CA ALA A 85 2.45 16.13 5.26
C ALA A 85 2.45 16.10 6.79
N THR A 86 3.20 15.19 7.41
CA THR A 86 3.32 15.10 8.87
C THR A 86 3.82 16.38 9.50
N ASP A 87 4.86 17.01 8.94
CA ASP A 87 5.40 18.25 9.48
C ASP A 87 4.40 19.43 9.38
N LEU A 88 3.60 19.48 8.30
CA LEU A 88 2.54 20.47 8.15
C LEU A 88 1.41 20.23 9.14
N GLU A 89 0.97 18.99 9.34
CA GLU A 89 -0.08 18.69 10.33
C GLU A 89 0.38 19.03 11.76
N ILE A 90 1.64 18.73 12.11
CA ILE A 90 2.23 19.12 13.40
C ILE A 90 2.23 20.64 13.58
N ARG A 91 2.62 21.40 12.55
CA ARG A 91 2.74 22.86 12.63
C ARG A 91 1.40 23.59 12.62
N THR A 92 0.44 23.08 11.85
CA THR A 92 -0.90 23.68 11.73
C THR A 92 -1.85 23.20 12.82
N GLY A 93 -1.57 22.04 13.43
CA GLY A 93 -2.47 21.36 14.36
C GLY A 93 -3.73 20.81 13.68
N ARG A 94 -3.75 20.69 12.35
CA ARG A 94 -4.91 20.28 11.56
C ARG A 94 -4.52 19.19 10.57
N HIS A 95 -5.45 18.30 10.24
CA HIS A 95 -5.21 17.28 9.23
C HIS A 95 -5.37 17.83 7.82
N TRP A 96 -4.42 17.54 6.93
CA TRP A 96 -4.39 18.15 5.58
C TRP A 96 -5.59 17.77 4.73
N HIS A 97 -6.16 16.58 4.94
CA HIS A 97 -7.31 16.07 4.20
C HIS A 97 -8.65 16.61 4.73
N LYS A 98 -8.65 17.28 5.89
CA LYS A 98 -9.85 17.87 6.52
C LYS A 98 -9.84 19.39 6.57
N ASP A 99 -8.66 20.01 6.46
CA ASP A 99 -8.49 21.45 6.55
C ASP A 99 -7.98 22.03 5.23
N ALA A 100 -8.74 22.97 4.66
CA ALA A 100 -8.45 23.55 3.36
C ALA A 100 -7.13 24.34 3.35
N PHE A 101 -6.77 24.98 4.47
CA PHE A 101 -5.51 25.71 4.59
C PHE A 101 -4.32 24.75 4.56
N THR A 102 -4.33 23.73 5.42
CA THR A 102 -3.28 22.71 5.53
C THR A 102 -3.16 21.90 4.24
N GLY A 103 -4.28 21.55 3.62
CA GLY A 103 -4.29 20.90 2.31
C GLY A 103 -3.70 21.76 1.19
N SER A 104 -3.97 23.07 1.19
CA SER A 104 -3.37 24.00 0.23
C SER A 104 -1.88 24.21 0.47
N ALA A 105 -1.46 24.29 1.74
CA ALA A 105 -0.05 24.35 2.13
C ALA A 105 0.70 23.08 1.68
N LEU A 106 0.08 21.90 1.83
CA LEU A 106 0.65 20.64 1.35
C LEU A 106 0.83 20.66 -0.17
N LYS A 107 -0.19 21.06 -0.95
CA LYS A 107 -0.08 21.17 -2.42
C LYS A 107 1.08 22.08 -2.84
N ALA A 108 1.22 23.25 -2.21
CA ALA A 108 2.31 24.18 -2.49
C ALA A 108 3.68 23.58 -2.16
N ALA A 109 3.82 22.94 -0.99
CA ALA A 109 5.06 22.30 -0.56
C ALA A 109 5.46 21.14 -1.48
N LEU A 110 4.49 20.33 -1.92
CA LEU A 110 4.71 19.25 -2.88
C LEU A 110 5.17 19.77 -4.23
N ASN A 111 4.57 20.86 -4.73
CA ASN A 111 4.99 21.47 -5.98
C ASN A 111 6.46 21.93 -5.92
N ILE A 112 6.88 22.56 -4.82
CA ILE A 112 8.27 22.97 -4.60
C ILE A 112 9.20 21.75 -4.53
N ALA A 113 8.81 20.71 -3.77
CA ALA A 113 9.62 19.51 -3.63
C ALA A 113 9.80 18.77 -4.96
N ILE A 114 8.72 18.58 -5.72
CA ILE A 114 8.76 17.95 -7.04
C ILE A 114 9.61 18.78 -8.00
N HIS A 115 9.47 20.11 -7.99
CA HIS A 115 10.30 20.97 -8.82
C HIS A 115 11.80 20.87 -8.46
N TYR A 116 12.12 20.78 -7.17
CA TYR A 116 13.50 20.66 -6.70
C TYR A 116 14.15 19.32 -7.09
N PHE A 117 13.44 18.20 -6.94
CA PHE A 117 13.95 16.86 -7.26
C PHE A 117 13.77 16.45 -8.72
N GLY A 118 12.90 17.15 -9.46
CA GLY A 118 12.57 16.86 -10.85
C GLY A 118 13.71 17.18 -11.82
N SER A 119 13.58 16.68 -13.05
CA SER A 119 14.49 17.03 -14.13
C SER A 119 14.22 18.46 -14.62
N TRP A 120 15.30 19.23 -14.81
CA TRP A 120 15.27 20.58 -15.39
C TRP A 120 15.39 20.59 -16.92
N GLY A 121 15.26 19.43 -17.55
CA GLY A 121 15.41 19.26 -18.99
C GLY A 121 14.19 19.78 -19.76
N GLU A 122 14.38 19.92 -21.07
CA GLU A 122 13.28 20.18 -22.00
C GLU A 122 12.22 19.08 -21.88
N VAL A 123 10.96 19.49 -21.74
CA VAL A 123 9.82 18.59 -21.69
C VAL A 123 9.64 17.96 -23.08
N ARG A 124 9.90 16.65 -23.17
CA ARG A 124 9.69 15.86 -24.37
C ARG A 124 8.73 14.71 -24.06
N VAL A 125 7.82 14.44 -24.99
CA VAL A 125 6.92 13.28 -24.89
C VAL A 125 7.75 12.01 -25.06
N PRO A 126 7.71 11.05 -24.11
CA PRO A 126 8.41 9.78 -24.27
C PRO A 126 7.87 8.96 -25.44
N ASP A 127 8.76 8.25 -26.16
CA ASP A 127 8.41 7.42 -27.33
C ASP A 127 7.28 6.43 -27.04
N ARG A 128 7.28 5.82 -25.85
CA ARG A 128 6.23 4.90 -25.43
C ARG A 128 4.85 5.54 -25.36
N LEU A 129 4.76 6.82 -24.96
CA LEU A 129 3.49 7.55 -24.94
C LEU A 129 3.06 7.94 -26.36
N GLU A 130 4.00 8.29 -27.24
CA GLU A 130 3.72 8.53 -28.65
C GLU A 130 3.14 7.28 -29.34
N GLU A 131 3.76 6.12 -29.12
CA GLU A 131 3.25 4.84 -29.63
C GLU A 131 1.85 4.50 -29.08
N GLN A 132 1.64 4.73 -27.78
CA GLN A 132 0.34 4.47 -27.14
C GLN A 132 -0.75 5.41 -27.69
N ALA A 133 -0.44 6.69 -27.85
CA ALA A 133 -1.36 7.67 -28.44
C ALA A 133 -1.71 7.29 -29.87
N ALA A 134 -0.74 6.87 -30.69
CA ALA A 134 -0.97 6.40 -32.05
C ALA A 134 -1.89 5.16 -32.08
N ARG A 135 -1.66 4.19 -31.19
CA ARG A 135 -2.51 2.99 -31.08
C ARG A 135 -3.95 3.34 -30.69
N MET A 136 -4.14 4.25 -29.74
CA MET A 136 -5.48 4.66 -29.29
C MET A 136 -6.20 5.50 -30.35
N GLN A 137 -5.48 6.39 -31.04
CA GLN A 137 -6.02 7.15 -32.17
C GLN A 137 -6.47 6.23 -33.30
N ALA A 138 -5.69 5.19 -33.61
CA ALA A 138 -6.07 4.19 -34.61
C ALA A 138 -7.31 3.39 -34.20
N ALA A 139 -7.45 3.06 -32.90
CA ALA A 139 -8.60 2.34 -32.37
C ALA A 139 -9.88 3.17 -32.30
N SER A 140 -9.77 4.49 -32.13
CA SER A 140 -10.92 5.39 -32.09
C SER A 140 -10.60 6.75 -32.74
N PRO A 141 -10.69 6.85 -34.09
CA PRO A 141 -10.26 8.03 -34.85
C PRO A 141 -11.00 9.33 -34.52
N GLY A 142 -12.20 9.25 -33.93
CA GLY A 142 -13.01 10.42 -33.57
C GLY A 142 -12.69 11.02 -32.19
N ALA A 143 -11.79 10.40 -31.43
CA ALA A 143 -11.36 10.93 -30.14
C ALA A 143 -9.98 11.58 -30.25
N ASP A 144 -9.80 12.71 -29.57
CA ASP A 144 -8.55 13.48 -29.56
C ASP A 144 -7.61 12.96 -28.45
N PHE A 145 -7.10 11.74 -28.62
CA PHE A 145 -6.12 11.16 -27.67
C PHE A 145 -4.76 11.84 -27.76
N GLY A 146 -4.45 12.42 -28.93
CA GLY A 146 -3.19 13.11 -29.18
C GLY A 146 -2.98 14.29 -28.23
N LYS A 147 -4.03 15.08 -27.95
CA LYS A 147 -3.90 16.26 -27.09
C LYS A 147 -3.57 15.93 -25.63
N PHE A 148 -4.36 15.07 -24.98
CA PHE A 148 -4.17 14.83 -23.54
C PHE A 148 -2.97 13.93 -23.21
N MET A 149 -2.53 13.07 -24.14
CA MET A 149 -1.36 12.21 -23.91
C MET A 149 -0.02 12.93 -24.10
N LYS A 150 -0.02 14.04 -24.84
CA LYS A 150 1.20 14.79 -25.17
C LYS A 150 1.43 15.98 -24.27
N ASP A 151 0.38 16.54 -23.68
CA ASP A 151 0.52 17.58 -22.65
C ASP A 151 0.80 16.93 -21.27
N PRO A 152 1.91 17.26 -20.58
CA PRO A 152 2.23 16.64 -19.30
C PRO A 152 1.21 16.94 -18.19
N ALA A 153 0.59 18.12 -18.19
CA ALA A 153 -0.37 18.50 -17.18
C ALA A 153 -1.68 17.72 -17.36
N ASP A 154 -2.17 17.61 -18.59
CA ASP A 154 -3.35 16.81 -18.93
C ASP A 154 -3.11 15.32 -18.68
N TYR A 155 -1.93 14.79 -19.07
CA TYR A 155 -1.58 13.40 -18.82
C TYR A 155 -1.49 13.10 -17.32
N GLY A 156 -0.86 13.98 -16.53
CA GLY A 156 -0.79 13.88 -15.08
C GLY A 156 -2.18 13.91 -14.43
N ALA A 157 -3.05 14.84 -14.85
CA ALA A 157 -4.42 14.95 -14.37
C ALA A 157 -5.26 13.70 -14.70
N HIS A 158 -5.06 13.12 -15.90
CA HIS A 158 -5.71 11.88 -16.30
C HIS A 158 -5.29 10.71 -15.40
N ARG A 159 -3.98 10.51 -15.17
CA ARG A 159 -3.48 9.44 -14.27
C ARG A 159 -3.97 9.60 -12.83
N ALA A 160 -4.02 10.83 -12.32
CA ALA A 160 -4.59 11.11 -11.00
C ALA A 160 -6.09 10.78 -10.95
N SER A 161 -6.83 11.11 -12.01
CA SER A 161 -8.27 10.82 -12.12
C SER A 161 -8.56 9.32 -12.18
N GLU A 162 -7.76 8.54 -12.91
CA GLU A 162 -7.87 7.07 -12.96
C GLU A 162 -7.62 6.44 -11.58
N LEU A 163 -6.64 6.94 -10.83
CA LEU A 163 -6.38 6.49 -9.46
C LEU A 163 -7.58 6.76 -8.56
N VAL A 164 -8.11 7.99 -8.58
CA VAL A 164 -9.30 8.37 -7.80
C VAL A 164 -10.52 7.55 -8.20
N ALA A 165 -10.72 7.30 -9.50
CA ALA A 165 -11.80 6.47 -10.00
C ALA A 165 -11.66 5.02 -9.52
N SER A 166 -10.44 4.48 -9.49
CA SER A 166 -10.15 3.14 -8.99
C SER A 166 -10.48 3.00 -7.50
N ILE A 167 -10.11 4.00 -6.69
CA ILE A 167 -10.46 4.04 -5.26
C ILE A 167 -11.99 4.08 -5.09
N LYS A 168 -12.68 4.97 -5.82
CA LYS A 168 -14.16 5.06 -5.77
C LYS A 168 -14.85 3.78 -6.23
N PHE A 169 -14.31 3.10 -7.24
CA PHE A 169 -14.85 1.84 -7.72
C PHE A 169 -14.80 0.77 -6.62
N LEU A 170 -13.68 0.62 -5.93
CA LEU A 170 -13.52 -0.33 -4.82
C LEU A 170 -14.44 -0.02 -3.63
N GLU A 171 -14.80 1.25 -3.44
CA GLU A 171 -15.74 1.68 -2.39
C GLU A 171 -17.21 1.41 -2.71
N THR A 172 -17.56 1.09 -3.96
CA THR A 172 -18.97 0.90 -4.36
C THR A 172 -19.58 -0.31 -3.65
N PRO A 173 -20.75 -0.17 -2.99
CA PRO A 173 -21.43 -1.29 -2.34
C PRO A 173 -21.66 -2.45 -3.33
N ASN A 174 -21.45 -3.70 -2.88
CA ASN A 174 -21.50 -4.93 -3.68
C ASN A 174 -20.37 -5.15 -4.70
N ASN A 175 -19.24 -4.44 -4.60
CA ASN A 175 -18.08 -4.83 -5.37
C ASN A 175 -17.52 -6.17 -4.85
N PHE A 176 -17.62 -7.23 -5.67
CA PHE A 176 -17.18 -8.59 -5.32
C PHE A 176 -15.67 -8.70 -5.04
N HIS A 177 -14.91 -7.64 -5.34
CA HIS A 177 -13.47 -7.54 -5.08
C HIS A 177 -13.12 -7.00 -3.69
N ARG A 178 -14.10 -6.71 -2.82
CA ARG A 178 -13.83 -6.26 -1.44
C ARG A 178 -13.31 -7.42 -0.60
N THR A 179 -12.05 -7.73 -0.75
CA THR A 179 -11.33 -8.72 0.05
C THR A 179 -11.03 -8.08 1.40
N GLY A 180 -11.58 -8.63 2.48
CA GLY A 180 -11.39 -8.09 3.83
C GLY A 180 -9.94 -8.18 4.32
N TYR A 181 -9.08 -7.28 3.87
CA TYR A 181 -7.76 -7.06 4.42
C TYR A 181 -7.91 -6.24 5.69
N SER A 182 -7.70 -6.86 6.85
CA SER A 182 -8.01 -6.24 8.14
C SER A 182 -6.87 -5.42 8.73
N ASN A 183 -5.67 -5.45 8.14
CA ASN A 183 -4.46 -4.89 8.76
C ASN A 183 -3.64 -4.04 7.76
N ASP A 184 -3.05 -2.93 8.21
CA ASP A 184 -2.18 -2.02 7.43
C ASP A 184 -1.03 -2.73 6.69
N PHE A 185 -0.57 -3.87 7.22
CA PHE A 185 0.49 -4.67 6.61
C PHE A 185 0.06 -5.40 5.34
N ASP A 186 -1.24 -5.66 5.18
CA ASP A 186 -1.82 -6.34 4.01
C ASP A 186 -2.06 -5.36 2.86
N ALA A 187 -2.06 -4.05 3.13
CA ALA A 187 -2.15 -3.00 2.10
C ALA A 187 -1.10 -3.17 1.00
N PHE A 188 0.07 -3.73 1.32
CA PHE A 188 1.16 -3.91 0.36
C PHE A 188 1.20 -5.32 -0.26
N ALA A 189 0.17 -6.14 -0.04
CA ALA A 189 0.09 -7.49 -0.59
C ALA A 189 -0.38 -7.49 -2.06
N SER A 190 -1.20 -6.52 -2.45
CA SER A 190 -1.70 -6.34 -3.82
C SER A 190 -2.07 -4.88 -4.08
N ASP A 191 -2.16 -4.50 -5.36
CA ASP A 191 -2.61 -3.15 -5.75
C ASP A 191 -4.02 -2.85 -5.23
N ALA A 192 -4.93 -3.83 -5.25
CA ALA A 192 -6.28 -3.68 -4.72
C ALA A 192 -6.26 -3.40 -3.20
N ALA A 193 -5.47 -4.14 -2.43
CA ALA A 193 -5.31 -3.93 -1.00
C ALA A 193 -4.74 -2.54 -0.68
N LEU A 194 -3.80 -2.06 -1.51
CA LEU A 194 -3.20 -0.74 -1.35
C LEU A 194 -4.24 0.36 -1.58
N LEU A 195 -5.05 0.22 -2.63
CA LEU A 195 -6.11 1.19 -2.95
C LEU A 195 -7.21 1.20 -1.88
N GLU A 196 -7.61 0.04 -1.36
CA GLU A 196 -8.55 -0.04 -0.24
C GLU A 196 -7.99 0.62 1.03
N PHE A 197 -6.72 0.38 1.36
CA PHE A 197 -6.04 1.05 2.46
C PHE A 197 -6.05 2.57 2.27
N ILE A 198 -5.61 3.06 1.11
CA ILE A 198 -5.60 4.50 0.80
C ILE A 198 -7.01 5.09 0.95
N GLY A 199 -8.04 4.46 0.39
CA GLY A 199 -9.42 4.93 0.49
C GLY A 199 -9.92 4.97 1.94
N SER A 200 -9.69 3.91 2.71
CA SER A 200 -10.12 3.83 4.11
C SER A 200 -9.39 4.83 5.01
N SER A 201 -8.07 4.95 4.91
CA SER A 201 -7.26 5.84 5.77
C SER A 201 -7.51 7.32 5.49
N LEU A 202 -7.83 7.68 4.24
CA LEU A 202 -8.14 9.07 3.89
C LEU A 202 -9.56 9.50 4.28
N ARG A 203 -10.46 8.55 4.58
CA ARG A 203 -11.88 8.81 4.91
C ARG A 203 -12.30 8.46 6.33
N GLN A 204 -11.55 7.64 7.09
CA GLN A 204 -11.84 7.31 8.49
C GLN A 204 -11.97 8.54 9.42
N GLY A 205 -11.67 9.73 8.92
CA GLY A 205 -11.83 10.99 9.61
C GLY A 205 -13.17 11.72 9.44
N ASP A 206 -14.08 11.30 8.55
CA ASP A 206 -15.35 12.03 8.31
C ASP A 206 -16.45 11.72 9.35
N GLU A 207 -16.22 10.76 10.25
CA GLU A 207 -17.21 10.27 11.24
C GLU A 207 -16.94 10.75 12.69
N GLN A 208 -16.04 11.71 12.92
CA GLN A 208 -15.74 12.28 14.26
C GLN A 208 -15.93 13.79 14.32
#